data_AF-A0A1G1JQG4-F1
#
_entry.id   AF-A0A1G1JQG4-F1
#
_cell.length_a   1.000
_cell.length_b   1.000
_cell.length_c   1.000
_cell.angle_alpha   90.00
_cell.angle_beta   90.00
_cell.angle_gamma   90.00
#
_symmetry.space_group_name_H-M   'P 1'
#
loop_
_entity.id
_entity.type
_entity.pdbx_description
1 polymer ?
#
loop_
_entity_poly.entity_id
_entity_poly.type
_entity_poly.pdbx_seq_one_letter_code
_entity_poly.pdbx_strand_id
1 'polypeptide(L)'
;MPLKKLFSLVLACFFAAQSSLAAAPSSSAVLQSAKTDIAAGFDVPPGLGRVEEVFLPEQTGPGLPRIIHIRDAHANPEAQKKIEAILEDLSARGLLGAVAVEGAFGELAPEMLKLFSEPALNDELVERLTDRGELTGVERFAYRGKYPEVPVFGADDPDAYVDSFRIFEQVLGNRGAVEQDLARIRALLDSRAAKIFPELFLKLLRERRLWGEDGSYIKNYLIGLRGLAVSALNLEAGHARDQFERPQLARFFAWLGLEKALAAGAVLQEREALEAKLKTALPDSAVKSFYLEGVVRLVPAAGTGSGKPKDAAGFTAWVRSQTSEPKVRSVRHFFEALHRLCAVSKISLMPYPQFLKAGAVQILKEEMDAAALFEEAEALEARIASALAQSGEPKHLLALIRDFELLEKLLSLKMTRKEWDRYRQTARGAEFEPAADFMRRLTRFDETFFRNHPDMGPAPQGIPPLPENLLRAAGDFYRLSQKRDGLLVENALRAAGSRGKAVALVSGGFHTDGMLEDLKSRKVAYAAVMPRLEKAGPDAAGLYEKVMLGTNVSPEFRLQEDSGVVPQLQAQKSYLAEGAVSGKRPELFLETLLTGGVAAPCSAAVMTRRGWGKS
;
A
#
# COMPACT_ATOMS: atom_id res chain seq x y z
N MET A 1 -19.68 -3.87 16.71
CA MET A 1 -18.59 -3.29 15.88
C MET A 1 -17.39 -4.23 15.87
N PRO A 2 -17.16 -5.02 14.80
CA PRO A 2 -15.76 -5.40 14.48
C PRO A 2 -15.42 -5.64 12.98
N LEU A 3 -16.32 -5.37 12.03
CA LEU A 3 -16.05 -5.67 10.59
C LEU A 3 -15.03 -4.72 9.95
N LYS A 4 -14.95 -3.47 10.40
CA LYS A 4 -14.24 -2.39 9.69
C LYS A 4 -12.74 -2.26 10.02
N LYS A 5 -12.28 -2.76 11.18
CA LYS A 5 -10.89 -2.58 11.65
C LYS A 5 -9.93 -3.72 11.29
N LEU A 6 -10.46 -4.87 10.90
CA LEU A 6 -9.68 -6.09 10.64
C LEU A 6 -9.56 -6.38 9.13
N PHE A 7 -10.57 -5.96 8.36
CA PHE A 7 -10.45 -5.84 6.91
C PHE A 7 -9.30 -4.91 6.52
N SER A 8 -9.02 -3.89 7.34
CA SER A 8 -7.95 -2.91 7.17
C SER A 8 -6.54 -3.50 7.09
N LEU A 9 -6.28 -4.63 7.76
CA LEU A 9 -4.94 -5.25 7.84
C LEU A 9 -4.64 -6.11 6.60
N VAL A 10 -5.66 -6.81 6.10
CA VAL A 10 -5.63 -7.50 4.81
C VAL A 10 -5.66 -6.46 3.68
N LEU A 11 -6.49 -5.41 3.79
CA LEU A 11 -6.48 -4.24 2.90
C LEU A 11 -5.11 -3.58 2.82
N ALA A 12 -4.42 -3.36 3.95
CA ALA A 12 -3.10 -2.74 3.98
C ALA A 12 -2.08 -3.57 3.20
N CYS A 13 -2.13 -4.90 3.34
CA CYS A 13 -1.31 -5.83 2.56
C CYS A 13 -1.71 -5.87 1.07
N PHE A 14 -2.97 -5.59 0.73
CA PHE A 14 -3.48 -5.64 -0.65
C PHE A 14 -3.40 -4.32 -1.41
N PHE A 15 -3.49 -3.17 -0.74
CA PHE A 15 -3.19 -1.85 -1.31
C PHE A 15 -1.69 -1.73 -1.55
N ALA A 16 -0.89 -2.24 -0.60
CA ALA A 16 0.49 -2.60 -0.83
C ALA A 16 0.59 -3.51 -2.06
N ALA A 17 -0.17 -4.61 -2.17
CA ALA A 17 -0.12 -5.53 -3.33
C ALA A 17 -0.52 -4.91 -4.67
N GLN A 18 -1.47 -3.98 -4.77
CA GLN A 18 -1.76 -3.26 -6.03
C GLN A 18 -0.66 -2.26 -6.39
N SER A 19 0.00 -1.68 -5.37
CA SER A 19 1.29 -1.01 -5.54
C SER A 19 2.43 -2.00 -5.84
N SER A 20 2.27 -3.29 -5.46
CA SER A 20 3.25 -4.38 -5.60
C SER A 20 3.07 -5.22 -6.87
N LEU A 21 1.97 -5.09 -7.59
CA LEU A 21 1.73 -5.80 -8.85
C LEU A 21 2.14 -5.05 -10.08
N ALA A 22 2.68 -3.86 -9.83
CA ALA A 22 3.85 -3.40 -10.54
C ALA A 22 5.00 -4.44 -10.59
N ALA A 23 5.07 -5.47 -9.73
CA ALA A 23 6.33 -6.20 -9.42
C ALA A 23 6.31 -7.76 -9.28
N ALA A 24 5.28 -8.53 -9.71
CA ALA A 24 5.42 -10.02 -9.79
C ALA A 24 6.28 -10.54 -10.98
N PRO A 25 7.49 -11.14 -10.81
CA PRO A 25 8.17 -11.86 -11.88
C PRO A 25 7.41 -13.16 -12.21
N SER A 26 7.37 -13.53 -13.48
CA SER A 26 6.91 -14.87 -13.89
C SER A 26 8.01 -15.90 -13.62
N SER A 27 7.60 -17.02 -13.01
CA SER A 27 8.35 -18.25 -12.74
C SER A 27 9.38 -18.21 -11.58
N SER A 28 9.07 -18.97 -10.52
CA SER A 28 9.95 -20.06 -10.03
C SER A 28 9.25 -20.84 -8.90
N ALA A 29 8.32 -21.72 -9.27
CA ALA A 29 7.79 -22.75 -8.37
C ALA A 29 8.76 -23.94 -8.27
N VAL A 30 10.06 -23.68 -8.07
CA VAL A 30 11.10 -24.63 -7.60
C VAL A 30 12.25 -23.73 -7.16
N LEU A 31 12.29 -23.32 -5.89
CA LEU A 31 13.47 -22.75 -5.17
C LEU A 31 13.12 -22.19 -3.78
N GLN A 32 11.89 -22.41 -3.29
CA GLN A 32 11.44 -21.92 -1.98
C GLN A 32 12.15 -22.59 -0.78
N SER A 33 13.05 -23.55 -1.00
CA SER A 33 13.88 -24.15 0.05
C SER A 33 15.31 -23.60 0.14
N ALA A 34 15.66 -22.51 -0.57
CA ALA A 34 17.02 -21.97 -0.58
C ALA A 34 17.14 -20.48 -0.18
N LYS A 35 16.06 -19.82 0.27
CA LYS A 35 16.07 -18.38 0.67
C LYS A 35 16.28 -18.12 2.18
N THR A 36 16.78 -19.10 2.94
CA THR A 36 16.94 -18.99 4.39
C THR A 36 18.40 -18.76 4.84
N ASP A 37 19.37 -18.81 3.93
CA ASP A 37 20.74 -18.31 4.18
C ASP A 37 20.90 -16.94 3.52
N ILE A 38 20.17 -15.94 4.03
CA ILE A 38 20.42 -14.54 3.67
C ILE A 38 21.85 -14.22 4.12
N ALA A 39 22.66 -13.68 3.20
CA ALA A 39 24.02 -13.18 3.41
C ALA A 39 24.22 -12.74 4.87
N ALA A 40 25.06 -13.47 5.61
CA ALA A 40 25.26 -13.30 7.04
C ALA A 40 25.32 -11.82 7.46
N GLY A 41 24.19 -11.26 7.92
CA GLY A 41 24.14 -9.93 8.55
C GLY A 41 23.10 -8.90 8.10
N PHE A 42 22.38 -9.05 6.96
CA PHE A 42 21.36 -8.04 6.56
C PHE A 42 19.92 -8.51 6.80
N ASP A 43 19.22 -7.80 7.69
CA ASP A 43 17.77 -7.95 7.94
C ASP A 43 17.17 -6.59 8.36
N VAL A 44 15.86 -6.46 8.23
CA VAL A 44 15.06 -5.32 8.68
C VAL A 44 14.07 -5.80 9.75
N PRO A 45 13.90 -5.09 10.87
CA PRO A 45 12.97 -5.49 11.91
C PRO A 45 11.57 -5.82 11.35
N PRO A 46 10.98 -7.00 11.65
CA PRO A 46 9.72 -7.45 11.03
C PRO A 46 8.51 -6.54 11.26
N GLY A 47 8.57 -5.66 12.27
CA GLY A 47 7.55 -4.63 12.53
C GLY A 47 7.72 -3.36 11.69
N LEU A 48 8.89 -3.14 11.09
CA LEU A 48 9.21 -1.97 10.28
C LEU A 48 9.07 -2.24 8.78
N GLY A 49 9.52 -3.40 8.30
CA GLY A 49 9.50 -3.75 6.89
C GLY A 49 9.77 -5.22 6.63
N ARG A 50 9.90 -5.57 5.35
CA ARG A 50 10.34 -6.90 4.89
C ARG A 50 11.33 -6.75 3.74
N VAL A 51 12.28 -7.68 3.66
CA VAL A 51 13.16 -7.83 2.49
C VAL A 51 12.42 -8.69 1.45
N GLU A 52 12.17 -8.14 0.26
CA GLU A 52 11.44 -8.85 -0.81
C GLU A 52 12.39 -9.61 -1.74
N GLU A 53 13.54 -8.99 -2.03
CA GLU A 53 14.53 -9.54 -2.92
C GLU A 53 15.94 -9.22 -2.43
N VAL A 54 16.85 -10.17 -2.60
CA VAL A 54 18.29 -9.97 -2.45
C VAL A 54 18.94 -10.51 -3.71
N PHE A 55 19.83 -9.73 -4.29
CA PHE A 55 20.64 -10.13 -5.43
C PHE A 55 22.13 -9.99 -5.07
N LEU A 56 22.87 -11.09 -5.22
CA LEU A 56 24.31 -11.16 -4.99
C LEU A 56 24.98 -11.74 -6.24
N PRO A 57 25.82 -10.96 -6.94
CA PRO A 57 26.63 -11.48 -8.05
C PRO A 57 27.59 -12.58 -7.60
N GLU A 58 27.84 -13.58 -8.45
CA GLU A 58 28.75 -14.72 -8.17
C GLU A 58 30.19 -14.30 -7.82
N GLN A 59 30.61 -13.11 -8.26
CA GLN A 59 31.97 -12.59 -8.08
C GLN A 59 32.13 -11.66 -6.87
N THR A 60 31.04 -11.31 -6.19
CA THR A 60 31.10 -10.57 -4.93
C THR A 60 31.28 -11.56 -3.78
N GLY A 61 32.35 -11.41 -3.00
CA GLY A 61 32.50 -12.17 -1.75
C GLY A 61 31.33 -11.93 -0.79
N PRO A 62 31.13 -12.78 0.23
CA PRO A 62 30.06 -12.60 1.21
C PRO A 62 30.22 -11.25 1.92
N GLY A 63 29.36 -10.30 1.59
CA GLY A 63 29.40 -8.93 2.07
C GLY A 63 28.03 -8.26 2.00
N LEU A 64 27.89 -7.12 2.67
CA LEU A 64 26.66 -6.33 2.67
C LEU A 64 26.29 -5.90 1.24
N PRO A 65 24.98 -5.82 0.91
CA PRO A 65 24.55 -5.29 -0.38
C PRO A 65 25.07 -3.86 -0.56
N ARG A 66 25.50 -3.51 -1.78
CA ARG A 66 26.00 -2.15 -2.08
C ARG A 66 24.85 -1.14 -2.08
N ILE A 67 23.66 -1.55 -2.52
CA ILE A 67 22.44 -0.76 -2.51
C ILE A 67 21.38 -1.43 -1.64
N ILE A 68 20.77 -0.68 -0.73
CA ILE A 68 19.54 -1.07 -0.04
C ILE A 68 18.43 -0.22 -0.65
N HIS A 69 17.64 -0.78 -1.56
CA HIS A 69 16.50 -0.08 -2.13
C HIS A 69 15.34 -0.13 -1.15
N ILE A 70 14.76 1.03 -0.79
CA ILE A 70 13.59 1.14 0.09
C ILE A 70 12.45 1.74 -0.73
N ARG A 71 11.33 1.01 -0.84
CA ARG A 71 10.15 1.49 -1.55
C ARG A 71 9.43 2.59 -0.77
N ASP A 72 9.15 3.69 -1.45
CA ASP A 72 8.36 4.80 -0.94
C ASP A 72 6.91 4.72 -1.43
N ALA A 73 5.97 4.72 -0.48
CA ALA A 73 4.58 5.06 -0.75
C ALA A 73 4.41 6.55 -0.45
N HIS A 74 4.59 7.37 -1.49
CA HIS A 74 4.60 8.82 -1.37
C HIS A 74 3.38 9.36 -0.61
N ALA A 75 3.61 10.43 0.15
CA ALA A 75 2.62 11.12 0.97
C ALA A 75 1.91 10.25 2.03
N ASN A 76 2.20 8.93 2.14
CA ASN A 76 1.59 8.08 3.15
C ASN A 76 2.31 8.25 4.50
N PRO A 77 1.66 8.82 5.53
CA PRO A 77 2.35 9.15 6.79
C PRO A 77 2.90 7.93 7.52
N GLU A 78 2.20 6.79 7.44
CA GLU A 78 2.66 5.54 8.04
C GLU A 78 3.91 5.03 7.32
N ALA A 79 3.91 5.04 5.98
CA ALA A 79 5.08 4.65 5.20
C ALA A 79 6.28 5.54 5.52
N GLN A 80 6.10 6.86 5.57
CA GLN A 80 7.18 7.81 5.88
C GLN A 80 7.79 7.55 7.26
N LYS A 81 6.96 7.29 8.28
CA LYS A 81 7.43 6.93 9.65
C LYS A 81 8.16 5.58 9.67
N LYS A 82 7.74 4.60 8.85
CA LYS A 82 8.43 3.31 8.73
C LYS A 82 9.76 3.45 7.99
N ILE A 83 9.83 4.27 6.94
CA ILE A 83 11.07 4.57 6.20
C ILE A 83 12.08 5.23 7.13
N GLU A 84 11.67 6.27 7.88
CA GLU A 84 12.50 6.91 8.91
C GLU A 84 13.07 5.86 9.88
N ALA A 85 12.22 5.02 10.46
CA ALA A 85 12.65 4.00 11.42
C ALA A 85 13.59 2.94 10.82
N ILE A 86 13.38 2.54 9.55
CA ILE A 86 14.28 1.62 8.84
C ILE A 86 15.66 2.28 8.66
N LEU A 87 15.70 3.54 8.22
CA LEU A 87 16.95 4.27 8.03
C LEU A 87 17.69 4.49 9.36
N GLU A 88 16.96 4.80 10.45
CA GLU A 88 17.53 4.91 11.79
C GLU A 88 18.18 3.60 12.25
N ASP A 89 17.48 2.47 12.08
CA ASP A 89 17.98 1.16 12.48
C ASP A 89 19.20 0.71 11.65
N LEU A 90 19.19 0.99 10.34
CA LEU A 90 20.34 0.72 9.46
C LEU A 90 21.55 1.61 9.79
N SER A 91 21.30 2.89 10.09
CA SER A 91 22.33 3.84 10.50
C SER A 91 22.95 3.46 11.85
N ALA A 92 22.12 3.14 12.85
CA ALA A 92 22.55 2.74 14.19
C ALA A 92 23.42 1.47 14.18
N ARG A 93 23.15 0.54 13.24
CA ARG A 93 23.96 -0.66 13.01
C ARG A 93 25.24 -0.40 12.18
N GLY A 94 25.47 0.84 11.77
CA GLY A 94 26.64 1.25 10.99
C GLY A 94 26.64 0.74 9.55
N LEU A 95 25.49 0.30 9.04
CA LEU A 95 25.36 -0.34 7.72
C LEU A 95 25.28 0.68 6.58
N LEU A 96 24.88 1.92 6.88
CA LEU A 96 24.72 2.99 5.89
C LEU A 96 25.98 3.87 5.77
N GLY A 97 26.37 4.12 4.53
CA GLY A 97 27.36 5.12 4.14
C GLY A 97 26.74 6.41 3.62
N ALA A 98 25.54 6.33 3.03
CA ALA A 98 24.75 7.49 2.57
C ALA A 98 23.28 7.09 2.33
N VAL A 99 22.40 8.09 2.19
CA VAL A 99 21.01 7.93 1.75
C VAL A 99 20.76 8.75 0.48
N ALA A 100 20.22 8.12 -0.53
CA ALA A 100 19.86 8.68 -1.83
C ALA A 100 18.34 8.72 -1.93
N VAL A 101 17.75 9.82 -2.42
CA VAL A 101 16.28 9.96 -2.51
C VAL A 101 15.83 10.51 -3.85
N GLU A 102 14.75 9.93 -4.39
CA GLU A 102 14.03 10.44 -5.56
C GLU A 102 13.37 11.80 -5.27
N GLY A 103 13.29 12.68 -6.27
CA GLY A 103 12.59 13.96 -6.16
C GLY A 103 13.30 15.03 -5.33
N ALA A 104 14.54 14.79 -4.92
CA ALA A 104 15.42 15.81 -4.36
C ALA A 104 16.70 15.95 -5.19
N PHE A 105 17.42 17.05 -4.97
CA PHE A 105 18.64 17.41 -5.71
C PHE A 105 19.74 17.87 -4.76
N GLY A 106 20.98 17.46 -5.01
CA GLY A 106 22.12 17.87 -4.19
C GLY A 106 22.07 17.33 -2.77
N GLU A 107 22.84 17.92 -1.86
CA GLU A 107 22.82 17.57 -0.44
C GLU A 107 21.55 18.14 0.23
N LEU A 108 20.87 17.33 1.03
CA LEU A 108 19.69 17.81 1.75
C LEU A 108 20.12 18.72 2.91
N ALA A 109 19.33 19.78 3.12
CA ALA A 109 19.56 20.82 4.13
C ALA A 109 18.55 20.70 5.29
N PRO A 110 18.68 19.72 6.20
CA PRO A 110 17.71 19.48 7.28
C PRO A 110 17.58 20.65 8.27
N GLU A 111 18.57 21.54 8.34
CA GLU A 111 18.51 22.79 9.09
C GLU A 111 17.36 23.69 8.66
N MET A 112 16.86 23.54 7.43
CA MET A 112 15.72 24.31 6.94
C MET A 112 14.43 24.02 7.72
N LEU A 113 14.32 22.85 8.36
CA LEU A 113 13.20 22.44 9.20
C LEU A 113 13.32 22.92 10.67
N LYS A 114 14.49 23.47 11.06
CA LYS A 114 14.75 24.02 12.40
C LYS A 114 14.40 25.51 12.46
N LEU A 115 13.11 25.80 12.27
CA LEU A 115 12.60 27.17 12.20
C LEU A 115 12.54 27.86 13.57
N PHE A 116 12.17 27.13 14.61
CA PHE A 116 11.97 27.65 15.95
C PHE A 116 13.16 27.35 16.86
N SER A 117 13.44 28.25 17.80
CA SER A 117 14.45 28.03 18.85
C SER A 117 14.05 26.92 19.82
N GLU A 118 12.75 26.64 19.95
CA GLU A 118 12.21 25.59 20.81
C GLU A 118 12.10 24.26 20.04
N PRO A 119 12.87 23.20 20.39
CA PRO A 119 12.91 21.95 19.63
C PRO A 119 11.55 21.26 19.48
N ALA A 120 10.71 21.31 20.51
CA ALA A 120 9.38 20.69 20.50
C ALA A 120 8.47 21.26 19.39
N LEU A 121 8.64 22.53 19.01
CA LEU A 121 7.85 23.14 17.94
C LEU A 121 8.29 22.67 16.55
N ASN A 122 9.59 22.44 16.36
CA ASN A 122 10.09 21.86 15.13
C ASN A 122 9.65 20.38 15.00
N ASP A 123 9.63 19.64 16.11
CA ASP A 123 9.13 18.26 16.15
C ASP A 123 7.65 18.16 15.77
N GLU A 124 6.82 19.05 16.32
CA GLU A 124 5.39 19.13 15.99
C GLU A 124 5.19 19.57 14.52
N LEU A 125 5.99 20.51 14.02
CA LEU A 125 5.95 20.90 12.60
C LEU A 125 6.25 19.69 11.69
N VAL A 126 7.31 18.94 11.99
CA VAL A 126 7.71 17.74 11.25
C VAL A 126 6.60 16.68 11.26
N GLU A 127 5.97 16.43 12.41
CA GLU A 127 4.83 15.50 12.49
C GLU A 127 3.65 15.98 11.63
N ARG A 128 3.28 17.26 11.69
CA ARG A 128 2.16 17.79 10.91
C ARG A 128 2.42 17.79 9.40
N LEU A 129 3.62 18.15 8.96
CA LEU A 129 3.98 18.08 7.54
C LEU A 129 3.96 16.63 7.04
N THR A 130 4.39 15.68 7.88
CA THR A 130 4.32 14.24 7.57
C THR A 130 2.89 13.75 7.46
N ASP A 131 2.02 14.14 8.39
CA ASP A 131 0.60 13.76 8.40
C ASP A 131 -0.18 14.37 7.22
N ARG A 132 0.31 15.49 6.67
CA ARG A 132 -0.15 16.09 5.40
C ARG A 132 0.49 15.47 4.16
N GLY A 133 1.47 14.60 4.30
CA GLY A 133 2.19 13.99 3.18
C GLY A 133 3.18 14.91 2.48
N GLU A 134 3.52 16.05 3.07
CA GLU A 134 4.46 17.05 2.54
C GLU A 134 5.92 16.77 2.94
N LEU A 135 6.15 15.90 3.92
CA LEU A 135 7.48 15.53 4.38
C LEU A 135 7.71 14.02 4.25
N THR A 136 8.84 13.65 3.65
CA THR A 136 9.25 12.27 3.42
C THR A 136 9.95 11.66 4.64
N GLY A 137 10.00 10.33 4.70
CA GLY A 137 10.71 9.58 5.72
C GLY A 137 12.22 9.82 5.70
N VAL A 138 12.77 10.13 4.52
CA VAL A 138 14.18 10.51 4.35
C VAL A 138 14.46 11.88 4.96
N GLU A 139 13.60 12.88 4.72
CA GLU A 139 13.75 14.20 5.31
C GLU A 139 13.55 14.18 6.82
N ARG A 140 12.62 13.34 7.32
CA ARG A 140 12.48 13.08 8.75
C ARG A 140 13.76 12.49 9.34
N PHE A 141 14.32 11.46 8.71
CA PHE A 141 15.59 10.85 9.12
C PHE A 141 16.73 11.88 9.15
N ALA A 142 16.85 12.73 8.11
CA ALA A 142 17.83 13.80 8.05
C ALA A 142 17.63 14.83 9.17
N TYR A 143 16.39 15.24 9.45
CA TYR A 143 16.04 16.17 10.52
C TYR A 143 16.43 15.65 11.90
N ARG A 144 16.17 14.36 12.19
CA ARG A 144 16.47 13.73 13.49
C ARG A 144 17.96 13.67 13.80
N GLY A 145 18.83 13.65 12.77
CA GLY A 145 20.28 13.80 12.90
C GLY A 145 20.90 12.95 14.02
N LYS A 146 21.00 11.63 13.82
CA LYS A 146 21.62 10.70 14.78
C LYS A 146 23.00 10.25 14.35
N TYR A 147 23.81 9.85 15.34
CA TYR A 147 25.15 9.32 15.15
C TYR A 147 25.13 7.84 14.75
N PRO A 148 25.92 7.42 13.75
CA PRO A 148 26.80 8.25 12.90
C PRO A 148 26.00 9.10 11.90
N GLU A 149 26.47 10.32 11.63
CA GLU A 149 25.89 11.20 10.62
C GLU A 149 26.01 10.52 9.24
N VAL A 150 24.86 10.21 8.64
CA VAL A 150 24.77 9.60 7.32
C VAL A 150 24.37 10.71 6.35
N PRO A 151 25.21 11.06 5.35
CA PRO A 151 24.88 12.10 4.39
C PRO A 151 23.64 11.68 3.59
N VAL A 152 22.76 12.65 3.36
CA VAL A 152 21.52 12.47 2.60
C VAL A 152 21.56 13.38 1.38
N PHE A 153 21.33 12.80 0.21
CA PHE A 153 21.41 13.52 -1.05
C PHE A 153 20.27 13.13 -2.00
N GLY A 154 19.89 14.07 -2.84
CA GLY A 154 19.00 13.88 -3.96
C GLY A 154 19.67 13.09 -5.07
N ALA A 155 19.00 12.02 -5.51
CA ALA A 155 19.47 11.14 -6.57
C ALA A 155 18.91 11.51 -7.95
N ASP A 156 17.94 12.42 -8.00
CA ASP A 156 17.21 12.72 -9.23
C ASP A 156 17.92 13.75 -10.11
N ASP A 157 17.49 13.81 -11.36
CA ASP A 157 17.95 14.82 -12.31
C ASP A 157 16.96 16.01 -12.32
N PRO A 158 17.42 17.24 -12.06
CA PRO A 158 16.53 18.39 -11.90
C PRO A 158 15.75 18.72 -13.17
N ASP A 159 16.40 18.66 -14.33
CA ASP A 159 15.76 18.98 -15.61
C ASP A 159 14.68 17.93 -15.95
N ALA A 160 15.03 16.64 -15.84
CA ALA A 160 14.07 15.56 -16.08
C ALA A 160 12.91 15.54 -15.07
N TYR A 161 13.17 15.89 -13.81
CA TYR A 161 12.12 15.99 -12.80
C TYR A 161 11.16 17.15 -13.10
N VAL A 162 11.69 18.35 -13.39
CA VAL A 162 10.87 19.54 -13.71
C VAL A 162 10.04 19.32 -14.97
N ASP A 163 10.61 18.72 -16.01
CA ASP A 163 9.86 18.38 -17.22
C ASP A 163 8.75 17.36 -16.93
N SER A 164 9.02 16.36 -16.10
CA SER A 164 8.02 15.38 -15.66
C SER A 164 6.90 16.03 -14.85
N PHE A 165 7.24 17.01 -14.00
CA PHE A 165 6.30 17.75 -13.18
C PHE A 165 5.37 18.62 -14.04
N ARG A 166 5.90 19.35 -15.03
CA ARG A 166 5.08 20.15 -15.96
C ARG A 166 4.08 19.29 -16.73
N ILE A 167 4.51 18.10 -17.17
CA ILE A 167 3.62 17.15 -17.84
C ILE A 167 2.56 16.64 -16.88
N PHE A 168 2.92 16.35 -15.62
CA PHE A 168 1.98 15.95 -14.59
C PHE A 168 0.88 17.00 -14.37
N GLU A 169 1.26 18.27 -14.20
CA GLU A 169 0.31 19.39 -14.07
C GLU A 169 -0.58 19.54 -15.31
N GLN A 170 0.01 19.44 -16.51
CA GLN A 170 -0.74 19.49 -17.76
C GLN A 170 -1.80 18.38 -17.82
N VAL A 171 -1.44 17.15 -17.46
CA VAL A 171 -2.35 16.00 -17.56
C VAL A 171 -3.46 16.09 -16.52
N LEU A 172 -3.10 16.27 -15.25
CA LEU A 172 -4.10 16.31 -14.17
C LEU A 172 -4.93 17.60 -14.18
N GLY A 173 -4.36 18.74 -14.56
CA GLY A 173 -5.08 20.00 -14.71
C GLY A 173 -6.18 19.95 -15.79
N ASN A 174 -6.02 19.09 -16.80
CA ASN A 174 -7.01 18.87 -17.86
C ASN A 174 -7.88 17.61 -17.64
N ARG A 175 -7.71 16.91 -16.53
CA ARG A 175 -8.42 15.64 -16.25
C ARG A 175 -9.94 15.78 -16.31
N GLY A 176 -10.48 16.83 -15.70
CA GLY A 176 -11.94 17.08 -15.69
C GLY A 176 -12.54 17.22 -17.09
N ALA A 177 -11.77 17.69 -18.08
CA ALA A 177 -12.22 17.80 -19.46
C ALA A 177 -12.38 16.43 -20.15
N VAL A 178 -11.64 15.41 -19.72
CA VAL A 178 -11.60 14.08 -20.36
C VAL A 178 -12.37 13.03 -19.57
N GLU A 179 -12.63 13.25 -18.27
CA GLU A 179 -13.43 12.34 -17.44
C GLU A 179 -14.82 12.06 -18.00
N GLN A 180 -15.47 13.08 -18.60
CA GLN A 180 -16.78 12.89 -19.24
C GLN A 180 -16.69 11.99 -20.47
N ASP A 181 -15.63 12.11 -21.27
CA ASP A 181 -15.40 11.28 -22.45
C ASP A 181 -15.08 9.83 -22.06
N LEU A 182 -14.22 9.63 -21.05
CA LEU A 182 -13.93 8.31 -20.50
C LEU A 182 -15.20 7.66 -19.93
N ALA A 183 -16.02 8.40 -19.19
CA ALA A 183 -17.29 7.89 -18.68
C ALA A 183 -18.25 7.46 -19.80
N ARG A 184 -18.29 8.19 -20.91
CA ARG A 184 -19.08 7.82 -22.10
C ARG A 184 -18.56 6.57 -22.80
N ILE A 185 -17.24 6.46 -23.01
CA ILE A 185 -16.62 5.25 -23.59
C ILE A 185 -16.84 4.04 -22.68
N ARG A 186 -16.75 4.23 -21.36
CA ARG A 186 -17.07 3.20 -20.37
C ARG A 186 -18.52 2.74 -20.46
N ALA A 187 -19.47 3.67 -20.46
CA ALA A 187 -20.89 3.35 -20.58
C ALA A 187 -21.19 2.59 -21.88
N LEU A 188 -20.50 2.96 -22.97
CA LEU A 188 -20.54 2.24 -24.23
C LEU A 188 -20.07 0.79 -24.03
N LEU A 189 -18.84 0.57 -23.55
CA LEU A 189 -18.30 -0.77 -23.32
C LEU A 189 -19.17 -1.61 -22.37
N ASP A 190 -19.66 -1.04 -21.29
CA ASP A 190 -20.54 -1.70 -20.30
C ASP A 190 -21.87 -2.13 -20.94
N SER A 191 -22.45 -1.29 -21.81
CA SER A 191 -23.67 -1.62 -22.56
C SER A 191 -23.47 -2.81 -23.51
N ARG A 192 -22.32 -2.90 -24.18
CA ARG A 192 -22.00 -4.03 -25.08
C ARG A 192 -21.69 -5.28 -24.27
N ALA A 193 -21.02 -5.11 -23.14
CA ALA A 193 -20.73 -6.17 -22.20
C ALA A 193 -22.03 -6.80 -21.66
N ALA A 194 -23.03 -5.98 -21.33
CA ALA A 194 -24.34 -6.45 -20.86
C ALA A 194 -25.09 -7.34 -21.88
N LYS A 195 -24.84 -7.14 -23.17
CA LYS A 195 -25.42 -7.98 -24.24
C LYS A 195 -24.63 -9.28 -24.44
N ILE A 196 -23.31 -9.25 -24.26
CA ILE A 196 -22.41 -10.33 -24.65
C ILE A 196 -22.07 -11.28 -23.48
N PHE A 197 -21.93 -10.76 -22.26
CA PHE A 197 -21.43 -11.51 -21.12
C PHE A 197 -22.51 -11.84 -20.09
N PRO A 198 -22.34 -12.93 -19.32
CA PRO A 198 -23.24 -13.24 -18.22
C PRO A 198 -23.11 -12.22 -17.07
N GLU A 199 -24.22 -11.96 -16.37
CA GLU A 199 -24.34 -11.05 -15.22
C GLU A 199 -23.20 -11.19 -14.20
N LEU A 200 -22.84 -12.43 -13.85
CA LEU A 200 -21.77 -12.71 -12.88
C LEU A 200 -20.40 -12.22 -13.35
N PHE A 201 -20.12 -12.27 -14.66
CA PHE A 201 -18.86 -11.78 -15.23
C PHE A 201 -18.81 -10.25 -15.24
N LEU A 202 -19.92 -9.59 -15.56
CA LEU A 202 -20.05 -8.14 -15.45
C LEU A 202 -19.82 -7.66 -14.02
N LYS A 203 -20.40 -8.38 -13.06
CA LYS A 203 -20.16 -8.13 -11.64
C LYS A 203 -18.68 -8.28 -11.30
N LEU A 204 -18.00 -9.35 -11.77
CA LEU A 204 -16.57 -9.53 -11.53
C LEU A 204 -15.74 -8.36 -12.07
N LEU A 205 -15.98 -7.94 -13.32
CA LEU A 205 -15.27 -6.80 -13.93
C LEU A 205 -15.47 -5.51 -13.12
N ARG A 206 -16.70 -5.25 -12.67
CA ARG A 206 -17.01 -4.11 -11.80
C ARG A 206 -16.27 -4.19 -10.45
N GLU A 207 -16.30 -5.34 -9.77
CA GLU A 207 -15.65 -5.50 -8.47
C GLU A 207 -14.11 -5.44 -8.60
N ARG A 208 -13.53 -5.96 -9.70
CA ARG A 208 -12.11 -5.81 -10.01
C ARG A 208 -11.73 -4.34 -10.16
N ARG A 209 -12.55 -3.57 -10.90
CA ARG A 209 -12.34 -2.13 -11.07
C ARG A 209 -12.43 -1.37 -9.75
N LEU A 210 -13.52 -1.55 -9.02
CA LEU A 210 -13.74 -0.89 -7.72
C LEU A 210 -12.63 -1.25 -6.72
N TRP A 211 -12.12 -2.47 -6.79
CA TRP A 211 -10.97 -2.87 -6.00
C TRP A 211 -9.69 -2.13 -6.39
N GLY A 212 -9.49 -1.80 -7.67
CA GLY A 212 -8.39 -0.93 -8.11
C GLY A 212 -8.44 0.50 -7.54
N GLU A 213 -9.63 0.94 -7.10
CA GLU A 213 -9.85 2.27 -6.50
C GLU A 213 -9.85 2.20 -4.97
N ASP A 214 -10.50 1.18 -4.41
CA ASP A 214 -10.65 0.95 -2.97
C ASP A 214 -10.41 -0.52 -2.64
N GLY A 215 -9.36 -0.77 -1.86
CA GLY A 215 -9.00 -2.09 -1.36
C GLY A 215 -10.15 -2.86 -0.70
N SER A 216 -11.18 -2.17 -0.17
CA SER A 216 -12.35 -2.75 0.50
C SER A 216 -13.12 -3.74 -0.36
N TYR A 217 -13.07 -3.58 -1.69
CA TYR A 217 -13.80 -4.42 -2.65
C TYR A 217 -13.14 -5.78 -2.93
N ILE A 218 -11.91 -6.03 -2.46
CA ILE A 218 -11.21 -7.29 -2.74
C ILE A 218 -12.01 -8.54 -2.34
N LYS A 219 -12.72 -8.47 -1.22
CA LYS A 219 -13.57 -9.59 -0.77
C LYS A 219 -14.64 -9.91 -1.80
N ASN A 220 -15.29 -8.88 -2.34
CA ASN A 220 -16.36 -9.05 -3.31
C ASN A 220 -15.81 -9.59 -4.63
N TYR A 221 -14.65 -9.09 -5.06
CA TYR A 221 -13.91 -9.60 -6.20
C TYR A 221 -13.60 -11.10 -6.05
N LEU A 222 -12.98 -11.52 -4.95
CA LEU A 222 -12.64 -12.93 -4.70
C LEU A 222 -13.88 -13.83 -4.58
N ILE A 223 -14.97 -13.34 -3.97
CA ILE A 223 -16.26 -14.06 -3.92
C ILE A 223 -16.87 -14.21 -5.32
N GLY A 224 -16.86 -13.14 -6.13
CA GLY A 224 -17.33 -13.17 -7.51
C GLY A 224 -16.53 -14.15 -8.36
N LEU A 225 -15.21 -14.16 -8.18
CA LEU A 225 -14.28 -15.05 -8.86
C LEU A 225 -14.58 -16.52 -8.55
N ARG A 226 -14.86 -16.85 -7.27
CA ARG A 226 -15.32 -18.18 -6.88
C ARG A 226 -16.63 -18.58 -7.55
N GLY A 227 -17.61 -17.68 -7.56
CA GLY A 227 -18.91 -17.94 -8.20
C GLY A 227 -18.76 -18.31 -9.67
N LEU A 228 -17.93 -17.56 -10.40
CA LEU A 228 -17.63 -17.83 -11.81
C LEU A 228 -16.76 -19.07 -12.03
N ALA A 229 -15.83 -19.38 -11.12
CA ALA A 229 -15.07 -20.62 -11.21
C ALA A 229 -16.00 -21.85 -11.17
N VAL A 230 -17.04 -21.81 -10.34
CA VAL A 230 -18.05 -22.88 -10.30
C VAL A 230 -18.85 -22.90 -11.59
N SER A 231 -19.42 -21.76 -12.02
CA SER A 231 -20.35 -21.75 -13.15
C SER A 231 -19.69 -21.91 -14.53
N ALA A 232 -18.48 -21.36 -14.72
CA ALA A 232 -17.79 -21.31 -16.01
C ALA A 232 -16.75 -22.43 -16.19
N LEU A 233 -16.16 -22.94 -15.10
CA LEU A 233 -15.09 -23.94 -15.17
C LEU A 233 -15.45 -25.27 -14.49
N ASN A 234 -16.63 -25.38 -13.85
CA ASN A 234 -17.00 -26.50 -12.99
C ASN A 234 -15.94 -26.77 -11.90
N LEU A 235 -15.29 -25.71 -11.41
CA LEU A 235 -14.28 -25.76 -10.36
C LEU A 235 -14.88 -25.27 -9.06
N GLU A 236 -14.93 -26.15 -8.06
CA GLU A 236 -15.31 -25.78 -6.70
C GLU A 236 -14.15 -25.05 -6.00
N ALA A 237 -13.86 -23.82 -6.44
CA ALA A 237 -12.80 -23.03 -5.84
C ALA A 237 -12.94 -22.98 -4.31
N GLY A 238 -11.94 -23.49 -3.60
CA GLY A 238 -11.91 -23.58 -2.15
C GLY A 238 -12.20 -24.98 -1.57
N HIS A 239 -12.24 -26.02 -2.40
CA HIS A 239 -12.27 -27.40 -1.92
C HIS A 239 -10.86 -27.83 -1.46
N ALA A 240 -10.75 -28.77 -0.50
CA ALA A 240 -9.46 -29.23 0.03
C ALA A 240 -8.51 -29.79 -1.06
N ARG A 241 -9.08 -30.28 -2.17
CA ARG A 241 -8.34 -30.75 -3.34
C ARG A 241 -7.60 -29.63 -4.08
N ASP A 242 -8.11 -28.40 -4.00
CA ASP A 242 -7.50 -27.25 -4.67
C ASP A 242 -6.30 -26.73 -3.90
N GLN A 243 -6.08 -27.17 -2.65
CA GLN A 243 -4.97 -26.70 -1.81
C GLN A 243 -3.60 -26.96 -2.45
N PHE A 244 -3.48 -27.98 -3.30
CA PHE A 244 -2.22 -28.28 -4.00
C PHE A 244 -1.92 -27.29 -5.15
N GLU A 245 -2.96 -26.81 -5.84
CA GLU A 245 -2.79 -25.89 -6.97
C GLU A 245 -2.92 -24.42 -6.56
N ARG A 246 -3.82 -24.14 -5.62
CA ARG A 246 -4.30 -22.82 -5.22
C ARG A 246 -4.44 -22.73 -3.69
N PRO A 247 -3.34 -22.92 -2.94
CA PRO A 247 -3.37 -22.96 -1.48
C PRO A 247 -3.90 -21.67 -0.85
N GLN A 248 -3.63 -20.50 -1.43
CA GLN A 248 -4.05 -19.23 -0.83
C GLN A 248 -5.54 -18.97 -1.02
N LEU A 249 -6.09 -19.21 -2.20
CA LEU A 249 -7.53 -19.13 -2.45
C LEU A 249 -8.28 -20.13 -1.56
N ALA A 250 -7.75 -21.35 -1.40
CA ALA A 250 -8.33 -22.35 -0.50
C ALA A 250 -8.36 -21.86 0.96
N ARG A 251 -7.25 -21.30 1.46
CA ARG A 251 -7.20 -20.68 2.81
C ARG A 251 -8.20 -19.54 2.94
N PHE A 252 -8.30 -18.66 1.94
CA PHE A 252 -9.21 -17.52 1.97
C PHE A 252 -10.67 -17.95 2.05
N PHE A 253 -11.10 -18.90 1.24
CA PHE A 253 -12.49 -19.37 1.29
C PHE A 253 -12.80 -20.22 2.52
N ALA A 254 -11.84 -21.01 3.02
CA ALA A 254 -11.97 -21.69 4.31
C ALA A 254 -12.14 -20.69 5.45
N TRP A 255 -11.35 -19.62 5.44
CA TRP A 255 -11.45 -18.52 6.40
C TRP A 255 -12.84 -17.86 6.36
N LEU A 256 -13.33 -17.48 5.17
CA LEU A 256 -14.66 -16.89 5.02
C LEU A 256 -15.78 -17.82 5.52
N GLY A 257 -15.67 -19.13 5.24
CA GLY A 257 -16.61 -20.14 5.70
C GLY A 257 -16.64 -20.23 7.23
N LEU A 258 -15.46 -20.27 7.86
CA LEU A 258 -15.33 -20.32 9.31
C LEU A 258 -15.87 -19.04 9.96
N GLU A 259 -15.55 -17.86 9.45
CA GLU A 259 -16.07 -16.60 9.98
C GLU A 259 -17.59 -16.52 9.93
N LYS A 260 -18.21 -16.98 8.84
CA LYS A 260 -19.68 -17.05 8.74
C LYS A 260 -20.29 -18.02 9.76
N ALA A 261 -19.57 -19.09 10.11
CA ALA A 261 -20.02 -20.12 11.04
C ALA A 261 -19.74 -19.79 12.53
N LEU A 262 -19.02 -18.69 12.82
CA LEU A 262 -18.73 -18.25 14.19
C LEU A 262 -19.96 -17.60 14.82
N ALA A 263 -20.37 -18.10 15.99
CA ALA A 263 -21.40 -17.49 16.81
C ALA A 263 -20.75 -16.72 17.97
N ALA A 264 -20.62 -15.40 17.85
CA ALA A 264 -19.83 -14.57 18.78
C ALA A 264 -20.16 -14.79 20.28
N GLY A 265 -21.44 -14.97 20.62
CA GLY A 265 -21.85 -15.28 22.00
C GLY A 265 -21.37 -16.65 22.48
N ALA A 266 -21.46 -17.68 21.63
CA ALA A 266 -20.98 -19.02 21.94
C ALA A 266 -19.45 -19.10 22.01
N VAL A 267 -18.74 -18.36 21.15
CA VAL A 267 -17.26 -18.27 21.20
C VAL A 267 -16.80 -17.75 22.57
N LEU A 268 -17.47 -16.72 23.10
CA LEU A 268 -17.14 -16.15 24.41
C LEU A 268 -17.42 -17.13 25.54
N GLN A 269 -18.59 -17.77 25.54
CA GLN A 269 -18.99 -18.77 26.54
C GLN A 269 -18.03 -19.96 26.57
N GLU A 270 -17.67 -20.49 25.40
CA GLU A 270 -16.72 -21.59 25.29
C GLU A 270 -15.32 -21.19 25.76
N ARG A 271 -14.88 -19.97 25.43
CA ARG A 271 -13.60 -19.42 25.92
C ARG A 271 -13.59 -19.35 27.45
N GLU A 272 -14.65 -18.85 28.08
CA GLU A 272 -14.77 -18.75 29.54
C GLU A 272 -14.77 -20.13 30.20
N ALA A 273 -15.51 -21.08 29.64
CA ALA A 273 -15.55 -22.45 30.13
C ALA A 273 -14.19 -23.15 29.99
N LEU A 274 -13.47 -22.93 28.89
CA LEU A 274 -12.11 -23.46 28.69
C LEU A 274 -11.12 -22.80 29.65
N GLU A 275 -11.17 -21.49 29.80
CA GLU A 275 -10.33 -20.73 30.74
C GLU A 275 -10.49 -21.23 32.18
N ALA A 276 -11.74 -21.40 32.64
CA ALA A 276 -12.02 -21.96 33.96
C ALA A 276 -11.48 -23.39 34.11
N LYS A 277 -11.67 -24.24 33.08
CA LYS A 277 -11.17 -25.61 33.09
C LYS A 277 -9.65 -25.67 33.18
N LEU A 278 -8.95 -24.83 32.41
CA LEU A 278 -7.48 -24.72 32.44
C LEU A 278 -6.99 -24.19 33.79
N LYS A 279 -7.69 -23.20 34.39
CA LYS A 279 -7.37 -22.67 35.72
C LYS A 279 -7.44 -23.74 36.80
N THR A 280 -8.46 -24.60 36.77
CA THR A 280 -8.64 -25.65 37.78
C THR A 280 -7.75 -26.87 37.54
N ALA A 281 -7.55 -27.27 36.28
CA ALA A 281 -6.91 -28.54 35.97
C ALA A 281 -5.38 -28.47 35.79
N LEU A 282 -4.83 -27.29 35.47
CA LEU A 282 -3.38 -27.12 35.30
C LEU A 282 -2.70 -26.68 36.60
N PRO A 283 -1.50 -27.19 36.90
CA PRO A 283 -0.70 -26.73 38.04
C PRO A 283 -0.21 -25.29 37.83
N ASP A 284 -0.09 -24.54 38.92
CA ASP A 284 0.40 -23.16 38.89
C ASP A 284 1.84 -23.13 38.37
N SER A 285 2.01 -22.46 37.23
CA SER A 285 3.26 -22.38 36.49
C SER A 285 3.22 -21.20 35.51
N ALA A 286 4.39 -20.70 35.10
CA ALA A 286 4.47 -19.70 34.04
C ALA A 286 3.81 -20.18 32.73
N VAL A 287 3.91 -21.48 32.45
CA VAL A 287 3.27 -22.13 31.30
C VAL A 287 1.74 -22.01 31.39
N LYS A 288 1.13 -22.30 32.55
CA LYS A 288 -0.31 -22.11 32.77
C LYS A 288 -0.72 -20.65 32.55
N SER A 289 0.00 -19.69 33.13
CA SER A 289 -0.31 -18.26 32.98
C SER A 289 -0.27 -17.83 31.52
N PHE A 290 0.74 -18.29 30.77
CA PHE A 290 0.89 -18.00 29.34
C PHE A 290 -0.31 -18.47 28.51
N TYR A 291 -0.73 -19.74 28.65
CA TYR A 291 -1.85 -20.25 27.84
C TYR A 291 -3.19 -19.67 28.27
N LEU A 292 -3.38 -19.37 29.56
CA LEU A 292 -4.56 -18.64 30.02
C LEU A 292 -4.64 -17.24 29.40
N GLU A 293 -3.53 -16.51 29.40
CA GLU A 293 -3.46 -15.19 28.76
C GLU A 293 -3.75 -15.30 27.26
N GLY A 294 -3.18 -16.28 26.55
CA GLY A 294 -3.44 -16.48 25.14
C GLY A 294 -4.90 -16.83 24.82
N VAL A 295 -5.54 -17.69 25.61
CA VAL A 295 -6.97 -18.05 25.49
C VAL A 295 -7.85 -16.80 25.67
N VAL A 296 -7.53 -15.94 26.63
CA VAL A 296 -8.24 -14.68 26.88
C VAL A 296 -8.00 -13.66 25.77
N ARG A 297 -6.74 -13.50 25.31
CA ARG A 297 -6.39 -12.54 24.25
C ARG A 297 -6.98 -12.90 22.89
N LEU A 298 -7.16 -14.19 22.60
CA LEU A 298 -7.83 -14.63 21.37
C LEU A 298 -9.27 -14.09 21.28
N VAL A 299 -10.00 -14.14 22.40
CA VAL A 299 -11.41 -13.72 22.49
C VAL A 299 -11.61 -12.89 23.77
N PRO A 300 -11.28 -11.59 23.74
CA PRO A 300 -11.41 -10.72 24.90
C PRO A 300 -12.88 -10.51 25.28
N ALA A 301 -13.16 -10.32 26.57
CA ALA A 301 -14.50 -10.00 27.04
C ALA A 301 -14.93 -8.60 26.57
N ALA A 302 -16.22 -8.43 26.27
CA ALA A 302 -16.77 -7.14 25.85
C ALA A 302 -16.48 -6.07 26.92
N GLY A 303 -15.86 -4.95 26.51
CA GLY A 303 -15.52 -3.83 27.41
C GLY A 303 -14.18 -3.95 28.15
N THR A 304 -13.43 -5.05 28.00
CA THR A 304 -12.08 -5.23 28.59
C THR A 304 -10.96 -4.86 27.63
N GLY A 305 -11.24 -4.08 26.58
CA GLY A 305 -10.19 -3.36 25.87
C GLY A 305 -9.49 -2.50 26.92
N SER A 306 -8.33 -2.95 27.39
CA SER A 306 -7.57 -2.30 28.43
C SER A 306 -7.43 -0.84 28.02
N GLY A 307 -8.07 0.05 28.78
CA GLY A 307 -7.93 1.50 28.70
C GLY A 307 -6.54 1.96 29.13
N LYS A 308 -5.50 1.29 28.62
CA LYS A 308 -4.10 1.69 28.70
C LYS A 308 -3.48 1.48 27.30
N PRO A 309 -3.08 2.56 26.61
CA PRO A 309 -2.60 2.53 25.22
C PRO A 309 -1.22 1.88 24.99
N LYS A 310 -0.77 0.94 25.85
CA LYS A 310 0.51 0.23 25.66
C LYS A 310 0.39 -1.16 25.04
N ASP A 311 -0.80 -1.77 25.01
CA ASP A 311 -0.99 -3.17 24.57
C ASP A 311 -1.90 -3.31 23.34
N ALA A 312 -1.83 -2.36 22.39
CA ALA A 312 -2.64 -2.34 21.16
C ALA A 312 -2.35 -3.49 20.17
N ALA A 313 -1.39 -4.35 20.48
CA ALA A 313 -1.03 -5.52 19.68
C ALA A 313 -2.10 -6.62 19.82
N GLY A 314 -2.86 -6.89 18.75
CA GLY A 314 -3.81 -8.02 18.70
C GLY A 314 -3.16 -9.38 18.96
N PHE A 315 -3.97 -10.43 19.17
CA PHE A 315 -3.50 -11.78 19.55
C PHE A 315 -2.29 -12.29 18.74
N THR A 316 -2.28 -12.17 17.41
CA THR A 316 -1.14 -12.58 16.56
C THR A 316 0.14 -11.82 16.89
N ALA A 317 0.06 -10.51 17.12
CA ALA A 317 1.21 -9.69 17.48
C ALA A 317 1.71 -10.04 18.90
N TRP A 318 0.80 -10.30 19.84
CA TRP A 318 1.16 -10.83 21.16
C TRP A 318 1.86 -12.19 21.06
N VAL A 319 1.40 -13.13 20.23
CA VAL A 319 2.07 -14.42 20.02
C VAL A 319 3.50 -14.22 19.51
N ARG A 320 3.69 -13.30 18.55
CA ARG A 320 5.01 -13.01 17.96
C ARG A 320 5.97 -12.30 18.91
N SER A 321 5.47 -11.60 19.93
CA SER A 321 6.32 -10.92 20.90
C SER A 321 6.87 -11.86 21.98
N GLN A 322 6.49 -13.14 21.99
CA GLN A 322 6.87 -14.09 23.04
C GLN A 322 8.26 -14.66 22.76
N THR A 323 9.25 -14.24 23.56
CA THR A 323 10.64 -14.72 23.46
C THR A 323 11.01 -15.72 24.56
N SER A 324 10.15 -15.87 25.57
CA SER A 324 10.36 -16.71 26.75
C SER A 324 9.66 -18.07 26.63
N GLU A 325 10.00 -19.02 27.49
CA GLU A 325 9.31 -20.32 27.51
C GLU A 325 7.85 -20.18 28.00
N PRO A 326 6.86 -20.79 27.31
CA PRO A 326 7.00 -21.67 26.14
C PRO A 326 7.31 -20.91 24.84
N LYS A 327 8.34 -21.34 24.09
CA LYS A 327 8.77 -20.70 22.83
C LYS A 327 7.76 -20.89 21.68
N VAL A 328 6.67 -20.13 21.70
CA VAL A 328 5.66 -20.12 20.65
C VAL A 328 6.07 -19.13 19.56
N ARG A 329 6.08 -19.57 18.29
CA ARG A 329 6.59 -18.79 17.15
C ARG A 329 5.51 -18.32 16.18
N SER A 330 4.32 -18.91 16.27
CA SER A 330 3.17 -18.60 15.41
C SER A 330 1.88 -18.97 16.13
N VAL A 331 0.76 -18.47 15.64
CA VAL A 331 -0.59 -18.81 16.11
C VAL A 331 -0.85 -20.31 15.94
N ARG A 332 -0.42 -20.94 14.84
CA ARG A 332 -0.52 -22.40 14.70
C ARG A 332 0.24 -23.10 15.82
N HIS A 333 1.48 -22.69 16.06
CA HIS A 333 2.30 -23.29 17.12
C HIS A 333 1.63 -23.11 18.50
N PHE A 334 0.98 -21.96 18.76
CA PHE A 334 0.22 -21.73 19.99
C PHE A 334 -0.86 -22.82 20.18
N PHE A 335 -1.69 -23.07 19.17
CA PHE A 335 -2.78 -24.04 19.26
C PHE A 335 -2.28 -25.49 19.32
N GLU A 336 -1.22 -25.83 18.59
CA GLU A 336 -0.60 -27.16 18.69
C GLU A 336 -0.04 -27.42 20.09
N ALA A 337 0.60 -26.41 20.68
CA ALA A 337 1.19 -26.51 22.01
C ALA A 337 0.10 -26.52 23.10
N LEU A 338 -0.97 -25.74 22.94
CA LEU A 338 -2.17 -25.80 23.79
C LEU A 338 -2.83 -27.19 23.70
N HIS A 339 -2.97 -27.76 22.50
CA HIS A 339 -3.50 -29.11 22.33
C HIS A 339 -2.64 -30.16 23.03
N ARG A 340 -1.31 -30.09 22.87
CA ARG A 340 -0.36 -30.98 23.59
C ARG A 340 -0.51 -30.85 25.11
N LEU A 341 -0.59 -29.62 25.63
CA LEU A 341 -0.78 -29.36 27.06
C LEU A 341 -2.10 -29.96 27.57
N CYS A 342 -3.21 -29.69 26.88
CA CYS A 342 -4.51 -30.24 27.21
C CYS A 342 -4.53 -31.77 27.17
N ALA A 343 -3.89 -32.39 26.18
CA ALA A 343 -3.81 -33.84 26.05
C ALA A 343 -3.06 -34.48 27.25
N VAL A 344 -1.91 -33.94 27.65
CA VAL A 344 -1.16 -34.41 28.83
C VAL A 344 -1.98 -34.27 30.11
N SER A 345 -2.76 -33.19 30.23
CA SER A 345 -3.63 -32.94 31.39
C SER A 345 -5.02 -33.58 31.28
N LYS A 346 -5.26 -34.44 30.28
CA LYS A 346 -6.54 -35.13 30.03
C LYS A 346 -7.74 -34.16 29.88
N ILE A 347 -7.50 -32.97 29.34
CA ILE A 347 -8.52 -31.97 29.02
C ILE A 347 -8.88 -32.13 27.55
N SER A 348 -10.14 -32.46 27.26
CA SER A 348 -10.62 -32.51 25.87
C SER A 348 -10.94 -31.12 25.35
N LEU A 349 -10.46 -30.77 24.16
CA LEU A 349 -10.80 -29.53 23.47
C LEU A 349 -12.07 -29.65 22.60
N MET A 350 -12.56 -30.87 22.36
CA MET A 350 -13.75 -31.14 21.54
C MET A 350 -15.03 -30.42 22.00
N PRO A 351 -15.27 -30.18 23.31
CA PRO A 351 -16.42 -29.41 23.78
C PRO A 351 -16.38 -27.92 23.45
N TYR A 352 -15.29 -27.40 22.88
CA TYR A 352 -15.11 -25.97 22.58
C TYR A 352 -14.96 -25.72 21.05
N PRO A 353 -15.92 -26.15 20.22
CA PRO A 353 -15.81 -26.05 18.76
C PRO A 353 -15.81 -24.61 18.22
N GLN A 354 -16.54 -23.67 18.83
CA GLN A 354 -16.54 -22.26 18.44
C GLN A 354 -15.22 -21.57 18.81
N PHE A 355 -14.64 -21.90 19.97
CA PHE A 355 -13.29 -21.45 20.34
C PHE A 355 -12.24 -21.96 19.34
N LEU A 356 -12.28 -23.26 19.01
CA LEU A 356 -11.37 -23.85 18.02
C LEU A 356 -11.52 -23.22 16.63
N LYS A 357 -12.75 -22.92 16.19
CA LYS A 357 -12.99 -22.18 14.93
C LYS A 357 -12.39 -20.77 14.99
N ALA A 358 -12.51 -20.07 16.12
CA ALA A 358 -11.90 -18.74 16.27
C ALA A 358 -10.37 -18.82 16.17
N GLY A 359 -9.77 -19.87 16.73
CA GLY A 359 -8.36 -20.19 16.56
C GLY A 359 -7.97 -20.46 15.11
N ALA A 360 -8.72 -21.33 14.42
CA ALA A 360 -8.51 -21.65 13.01
C ALA A 360 -8.57 -20.40 12.12
N VAL A 361 -9.49 -19.46 12.39
CA VAL A 361 -9.55 -18.17 11.71
C VAL A 361 -8.24 -17.37 11.88
N GLN A 362 -7.67 -17.32 13.08
CA GLN A 362 -6.40 -16.60 13.30
C GLN A 362 -5.20 -17.31 12.64
N ILE A 363 -5.19 -18.64 12.62
CA ILE A 363 -4.17 -19.43 11.91
C ILE A 363 -4.21 -19.11 10.41
N LEU A 364 -5.39 -19.20 9.78
CA LEU A 364 -5.54 -18.94 8.35
C LEU A 364 -5.17 -17.50 7.98
N LYS A 365 -5.45 -16.53 8.86
CA LYS A 365 -5.04 -15.13 8.67
C LYS A 365 -3.53 -14.95 8.73
N GLU A 366 -2.86 -15.59 9.68
CA GLU A 366 -1.42 -15.47 9.82
C GLU A 366 -0.66 -16.13 8.67
N GLU A 367 -1.16 -17.26 8.17
CA GLU A 367 -0.53 -18.06 7.11
C GLU A 367 -0.88 -17.62 5.69
N MET A 368 -1.80 -16.66 5.55
CA MET A 368 -2.17 -16.11 4.25
C MET A 368 -1.00 -15.32 3.67
N ASP A 369 -0.56 -15.70 2.48
CA ASP A 369 0.35 -14.87 1.69
C ASP A 369 -0.48 -14.03 0.71
N ALA A 370 -0.48 -12.71 0.90
CA ALA A 370 -1.28 -11.80 0.08
C ALA A 370 -0.79 -11.71 -1.37
N ALA A 371 0.53 -11.79 -1.61
CA ALA A 371 1.09 -11.72 -2.96
C ALA A 371 0.72 -12.98 -3.74
N ALA A 372 0.94 -14.16 -3.13
CA ALA A 372 0.56 -15.42 -3.74
C ALA A 372 -0.97 -15.56 -3.91
N LEU A 373 -1.79 -15.04 -2.98
CA LEU A 373 -3.25 -15.01 -3.12
C LEU A 373 -3.67 -14.19 -4.36
N PHE A 374 -2.99 -13.08 -4.60
CA PHE A 374 -3.27 -12.25 -5.77
C PHE A 374 -2.90 -12.98 -7.06
N GLU A 375 -1.70 -13.57 -7.14
CA GLU A 375 -1.25 -14.33 -8.31
C GLU A 375 -2.23 -15.47 -8.65
N GLU A 376 -2.67 -16.21 -7.64
CA GLU A 376 -3.68 -17.26 -7.79
C GLU A 376 -5.03 -16.70 -8.30
N ALA A 377 -5.44 -15.53 -7.80
CA ALA A 377 -6.68 -14.88 -8.23
C ALA A 377 -6.61 -14.40 -9.70
N GLU A 378 -5.51 -13.78 -10.13
CA GLU A 378 -5.34 -13.38 -11.53
C GLU A 378 -5.25 -14.56 -12.48
N ALA A 379 -4.55 -15.61 -12.09
CA ALA A 379 -4.49 -16.83 -12.89
C ALA A 379 -5.88 -17.46 -13.06
N LEU A 380 -6.69 -17.48 -11.99
CA LEU A 380 -8.07 -17.97 -12.06
C LEU A 380 -8.97 -17.06 -12.91
N GLU A 381 -8.84 -15.73 -12.78
CA GLU A 381 -9.57 -14.79 -13.64
C GLU A 381 -9.20 -14.98 -15.12
N ALA A 382 -7.92 -15.12 -15.44
CA ALA A 382 -7.46 -15.35 -16.81
C ALA A 382 -8.06 -16.65 -17.39
N ARG A 383 -8.16 -17.71 -16.59
CA ARG A 383 -8.83 -18.96 -17.00
C ARG A 383 -10.32 -18.77 -17.22
N ILE A 384 -11.03 -18.05 -16.35
CA ILE A 384 -12.46 -17.75 -16.49
C ILE A 384 -12.69 -16.90 -17.75
N ALA A 385 -11.89 -15.85 -17.94
CA ALA A 385 -11.92 -15.00 -19.12
C ALA A 385 -11.69 -15.81 -20.40
N SER A 386 -10.72 -16.73 -20.40
CA SER A 386 -10.47 -17.62 -21.53
C SER A 386 -11.69 -18.51 -21.82
N ALA A 387 -12.31 -19.10 -20.79
CA ALA A 387 -13.49 -19.95 -20.97
C ALA A 387 -14.71 -19.19 -21.50
N LEU A 388 -14.95 -17.97 -21.03
CA LEU A 388 -16.07 -17.12 -21.42
C LEU A 388 -15.86 -16.35 -22.72
N ALA A 389 -14.61 -16.11 -23.12
CA ALA A 389 -14.24 -15.25 -24.25
C ALA A 389 -13.19 -15.90 -25.17
N GLN A 390 -13.47 -17.10 -25.68
CA GLN A 390 -12.54 -17.88 -26.50
C GLN A 390 -12.29 -17.27 -27.90
N SER A 391 -13.33 -16.73 -28.53
CA SER A 391 -13.29 -16.21 -29.91
C SER A 391 -14.41 -15.21 -30.19
N GLY A 392 -14.35 -14.51 -31.34
CA GLY A 392 -15.41 -13.62 -31.80
C GLY A 392 -15.60 -12.36 -30.97
N GLU A 393 -16.84 -11.87 -30.89
CA GLU A 393 -17.18 -10.63 -30.18
C GLU A 393 -16.78 -10.62 -28.69
N PRO A 394 -17.04 -11.69 -27.89
CA PRO A 394 -16.63 -11.73 -26.49
C PRO A 394 -15.13 -11.48 -26.29
N LYS A 395 -14.28 -12.12 -27.11
CA LYS A 395 -12.82 -11.96 -27.02
C LYS A 395 -12.38 -10.55 -27.37
N HIS A 396 -12.95 -9.98 -28.43
CA HIS A 396 -12.62 -8.64 -28.88
C HIS A 396 -13.06 -7.57 -27.88
N LEU A 397 -14.27 -7.70 -27.32
CA LEU A 397 -14.78 -6.79 -26.31
C LEU A 397 -13.96 -6.83 -25.02
N LEU A 398 -13.60 -8.03 -24.54
CA LEU A 398 -12.78 -8.15 -23.34
C LEU A 398 -11.39 -7.51 -23.52
N ALA A 399 -10.79 -7.65 -24.70
CA ALA A 399 -9.54 -6.96 -25.02
C ALA A 399 -9.72 -5.43 -24.99
N LEU A 400 -10.80 -4.90 -25.58
CA LEU A 400 -11.11 -3.47 -25.53
C LEU A 400 -11.32 -2.96 -24.09
N ILE A 401 -12.03 -3.72 -23.24
CA ILE A 401 -12.23 -3.35 -21.83
C ILE A 401 -10.88 -3.24 -21.10
N ARG A 402 -9.99 -4.21 -21.29
CA ARG A 402 -8.65 -4.21 -20.67
C ARG A 402 -7.76 -3.08 -21.17
N ASP A 403 -7.78 -2.81 -22.47
CA ASP A 403 -7.01 -1.70 -23.05
C ASP A 403 -7.56 -0.34 -22.58
N PHE A 404 -8.88 -0.23 -22.43
CA PHE A 404 -9.52 0.96 -21.90
C PHE A 404 -9.18 1.21 -20.42
N GLU A 405 -9.10 0.17 -19.59
CA GLU A 405 -8.61 0.30 -18.20
C GLU A 405 -7.18 0.85 -18.15
N LEU A 406 -6.29 0.41 -19.06
CA LEU A 406 -4.93 0.96 -19.17
C LEU A 406 -4.95 2.43 -19.62
N LEU A 407 -5.85 2.79 -20.53
CA LEU A 407 -6.00 4.16 -21.03
C LEU A 407 -6.49 5.14 -19.95
N GLU A 408 -7.40 4.70 -19.08
CA GLU A 408 -7.82 5.49 -17.92
C GLU A 408 -6.67 5.66 -16.92
N LYS A 409 -5.90 4.60 -16.67
CA LYS A 409 -4.72 4.68 -15.79
C LYS A 409 -3.63 5.58 -16.36
N LEU A 410 -3.46 5.58 -17.69
CA LEU A 410 -2.57 6.48 -18.40
C LEU A 410 -2.96 7.93 -18.13
N LEU A 411 -4.22 8.29 -18.38
CA LEU A 411 -4.71 9.67 -18.24
C LEU A 411 -4.87 10.14 -16.79
N SER A 412 -4.90 9.21 -15.83
CA SER A 412 -4.87 9.52 -14.40
C SER A 412 -3.47 9.46 -13.78
N LEU A 413 -2.43 9.16 -14.58
CA LEU A 413 -1.04 8.99 -14.15
C LEU A 413 -0.87 7.95 -13.02
N LYS A 414 -1.69 6.89 -13.02
CA LYS A 414 -1.73 5.83 -11.99
C LYS A 414 -1.28 4.45 -12.49
N MET A 415 -0.67 4.36 -13.67
CA MET A 415 -0.08 3.12 -14.16
C MET A 415 1.11 2.68 -13.32
N THR A 416 1.17 1.38 -13.08
CA THR A 416 2.40 0.72 -12.66
C THR A 416 3.37 0.54 -13.84
N ARG A 417 4.64 0.21 -13.56
CA ARG A 417 5.64 -0.10 -14.59
C ARG A 417 5.18 -1.20 -15.54
N LYS A 418 4.63 -2.30 -15.00
CA LYS A 418 4.10 -3.41 -15.82
C LYS A 418 2.90 -3.04 -16.67
N GLU A 419 2.03 -2.20 -16.15
CA GLU A 419 0.90 -1.70 -16.93
C GLU A 419 1.36 -0.79 -18.04
N TRP A 420 2.34 0.07 -17.81
CA TRP A 420 2.98 0.87 -18.86
C TRP A 420 3.61 -0.01 -19.93
N ASP A 421 4.39 -1.02 -19.54
CA ASP A 421 5.01 -1.97 -20.48
C ASP A 421 3.95 -2.73 -21.30
N ARG A 422 2.86 -3.15 -20.65
CA ARG A 422 1.71 -3.77 -21.32
C ARG A 422 1.01 -2.80 -22.27
N TYR A 423 0.74 -1.57 -21.85
CA TYR A 423 0.07 -0.54 -22.65
C TYR A 423 0.81 -0.27 -23.95
N ARG A 424 2.14 -0.12 -23.89
CA ARG A 424 3.00 0.04 -25.07
C ARG A 424 2.88 -1.12 -26.06
N GLN A 425 2.52 -2.31 -25.60
CA GLN A 425 2.38 -3.52 -26.41
C GLN A 425 0.95 -3.76 -26.90
N THR A 426 -0.03 -2.93 -26.53
CA THR A 426 -1.43 -3.11 -26.96
C THR A 426 -1.68 -2.72 -28.42
N ALA A 427 -0.84 -1.85 -28.99
CA ALA A 427 -0.97 -1.42 -30.37
C ALA A 427 -0.78 -2.59 -31.35
N ARG A 428 -1.77 -2.82 -32.21
CA ARG A 428 -1.66 -3.80 -33.31
C ARG A 428 -1.11 -3.11 -34.57
N GLY A 429 0.20 -3.20 -34.75
CA GLY A 429 0.94 -2.54 -35.83
C GLY A 429 1.97 -1.56 -35.27
N ALA A 430 3.18 -1.56 -35.81
CA ALA A 430 4.29 -0.72 -35.32
C ALA A 430 4.07 0.78 -35.60
N GLU A 431 3.13 1.11 -36.47
CA GLU A 431 2.82 2.45 -36.94
C GLU A 431 1.82 3.23 -36.06
N PHE A 432 1.17 2.58 -35.09
CA PHE A 432 0.12 3.21 -34.28
C PHE A 432 0.54 3.42 -32.83
N GLU A 433 0.28 4.63 -32.32
CA GLU A 433 0.24 4.85 -30.88
C GLU A 433 -0.92 4.04 -30.26
N PRO A 434 -0.75 3.43 -29.07
CA PRO A 434 -1.75 2.54 -28.48
C PRO A 434 -3.15 3.14 -28.33
N ALA A 435 -3.26 4.41 -27.95
CA ALA A 435 -4.55 5.09 -27.83
C ALA A 435 -5.27 5.25 -29.19
N ALA A 436 -4.53 5.58 -30.25
CA ALA A 436 -5.09 5.70 -31.59
C ALA A 436 -5.54 4.35 -32.15
N ASP A 437 -4.77 3.29 -31.90
CA ASP A 437 -5.18 1.91 -32.22
C ASP A 437 -6.43 1.49 -31.44
N PHE A 438 -6.49 1.79 -30.13
CA PHE A 438 -7.66 1.53 -29.31
C PHE A 438 -8.92 2.18 -29.90
N MET A 439 -8.88 3.48 -30.22
CA MET A 439 -10.04 4.19 -30.78
C MET A 439 -10.50 3.57 -32.10
N ARG A 440 -9.56 3.26 -32.99
CA ARG A 440 -9.87 2.56 -34.25
C ARG A 440 -10.53 1.21 -34.03
N ARG A 441 -10.00 0.40 -33.12
CA ARG A 441 -10.55 -0.92 -32.80
C ARG A 441 -11.92 -0.81 -32.16
N LEU A 442 -12.14 0.18 -31.29
CA LEU A 442 -13.43 0.44 -30.67
C LEU A 442 -14.48 0.82 -31.72
N THR A 443 -14.16 1.75 -32.63
CA THR A 443 -15.08 2.14 -33.72
C THR A 443 -15.48 0.95 -34.60
N ARG A 444 -14.49 0.18 -35.07
CA ARG A 444 -14.77 -1.01 -35.90
C ARG A 444 -15.58 -2.07 -35.17
N PHE A 445 -15.31 -2.26 -33.87
CA PHE A 445 -16.06 -3.19 -33.03
C PHE A 445 -17.51 -2.73 -32.90
N ASP A 446 -17.75 -1.45 -32.58
CA ASP A 446 -19.09 -0.91 -32.36
C ASP A 446 -19.95 -0.97 -33.64
N GLU A 447 -19.39 -0.62 -34.79
CA GLU A 447 -20.05 -0.76 -36.10
C GLU A 447 -20.44 -2.22 -36.39
N THR A 448 -19.56 -3.17 -36.07
CA THR A 448 -19.82 -4.59 -36.30
C THR A 448 -20.83 -5.14 -35.30
N PHE A 449 -20.77 -4.70 -34.05
CA PHE A 449 -21.70 -5.09 -33.00
C PHE A 449 -23.15 -4.75 -33.36
N PHE A 450 -23.45 -3.51 -33.76
CA PHE A 450 -24.83 -3.16 -34.13
C PHE A 450 -25.33 -3.84 -35.41
N ARG A 451 -24.44 -4.22 -36.32
CA ARG A 451 -24.82 -5.08 -37.46
C ARG A 451 -25.24 -6.48 -37.02
N ASN A 452 -24.60 -7.01 -35.98
CA ASN A 452 -24.88 -8.36 -35.45
C ASN A 452 -26.04 -8.38 -34.44
N HIS A 453 -26.35 -7.24 -33.81
CA HIS A 453 -27.41 -7.09 -32.79
C HIS A 453 -28.43 -6.01 -33.18
N PRO A 454 -29.19 -6.19 -34.29
CA PRO A 454 -30.13 -5.18 -34.79
C PRO A 454 -31.29 -4.88 -33.83
N ASP A 455 -31.56 -5.78 -32.88
CA ASP A 455 -32.56 -5.61 -31.83
C ASP A 455 -32.25 -4.47 -30.85
N MET A 456 -30.98 -4.06 -30.76
CA MET A 456 -30.59 -2.92 -29.92
C MET A 456 -30.83 -1.55 -30.59
N GLY A 457 -31.32 -1.52 -31.83
CA GLY A 457 -31.51 -0.30 -32.60
C GLY A 457 -30.18 0.31 -33.09
N PRO A 458 -30.20 1.56 -33.59
CA PRO A 458 -28.98 2.23 -34.03
C PRO A 458 -28.09 2.64 -32.85
N ALA A 459 -26.78 2.80 -33.10
CA ALA A 459 -25.84 3.26 -32.09
C ALA A 459 -26.28 4.61 -31.48
N PRO A 460 -26.47 4.70 -30.14
CA PRO A 460 -27.17 5.84 -29.55
C PRO A 460 -26.42 7.18 -29.66
N GLN A 461 -25.09 7.21 -29.82
CA GLN A 461 -24.25 8.39 -30.08
C GLN A 461 -22.91 7.90 -30.69
N GLY A 462 -22.17 8.79 -31.37
CA GLY A 462 -20.80 8.48 -31.81
C GLY A 462 -19.84 8.31 -30.64
N ILE A 463 -18.74 7.58 -30.86
CA ILE A 463 -17.67 7.44 -29.86
C ILE A 463 -16.99 8.80 -29.69
N PRO A 464 -16.92 9.38 -28.47
CA PRO A 464 -16.27 10.66 -28.27
C PRO A 464 -14.76 10.54 -28.54
N PRO A 465 -14.13 11.52 -29.22
CA PRO A 465 -12.70 11.52 -29.40
C PRO A 465 -11.99 11.79 -28.07
N LEU A 466 -10.78 11.24 -27.92
CA LEU A 466 -9.90 11.58 -26.80
C LEU A 466 -8.84 12.59 -27.27
N PRO A 467 -8.46 13.60 -26.45
CA PRO A 467 -7.49 14.60 -26.87
C PRO A 467 -6.09 14.00 -27.10
N GLU A 468 -5.62 13.97 -28.35
CA GLU A 468 -4.32 13.39 -28.71
C GLU A 468 -3.14 14.06 -28.00
N ASN A 469 -3.22 15.37 -27.78
CA ASN A 469 -2.19 16.12 -27.04
C ASN A 469 -2.07 15.64 -25.59
N LEU A 470 -3.20 15.36 -24.93
CA LEU A 470 -3.21 14.89 -23.54
C LEU A 470 -2.71 13.43 -23.45
N LEU A 471 -3.12 12.59 -24.39
CA LEU A 471 -2.63 11.21 -24.50
C LEU A 471 -1.12 11.15 -24.72
N ARG A 472 -0.60 12.01 -25.61
CA ARG A 472 0.83 12.14 -25.86
C ARG A 472 1.57 12.60 -24.59
N ALA A 473 1.08 13.65 -23.94
CA ALA A 473 1.66 14.16 -22.69
C ALA A 473 1.70 13.09 -21.60
N ALA A 474 0.59 12.37 -21.39
CA ALA A 474 0.55 11.27 -20.41
C ALA A 474 1.53 10.14 -20.76
N GLY A 475 1.69 9.81 -22.05
CA GLY A 475 2.74 8.88 -22.50
C GLY A 475 4.16 9.41 -22.25
N ASP A 476 4.40 10.69 -22.49
CA ASP A 476 5.71 11.34 -22.27
C ASP A 476 6.10 11.33 -20.79
N PHE A 477 5.14 11.52 -19.88
CA PHE A 477 5.37 11.38 -18.43
C PHE A 477 6.01 10.03 -18.08
N TYR A 478 5.45 8.93 -18.59
CA TYR A 478 5.97 7.58 -18.32
C TYR A 478 7.29 7.29 -19.02
N ARG A 479 7.49 7.77 -20.26
CA ARG A 479 8.78 7.65 -20.96
C ARG A 479 9.89 8.38 -20.21
N LEU A 480 9.61 9.59 -19.72
CA LEU A 480 10.55 10.40 -18.96
C LEU A 480 10.83 9.79 -17.58
N SER A 481 9.80 9.30 -16.90
CA SER A 481 9.95 8.58 -15.63
C SER A 481 10.82 7.32 -15.79
N GLN A 482 10.63 6.54 -16.86
CA GLN A 482 11.49 5.38 -17.17
C GLN A 482 12.95 5.79 -17.47
N LYS A 483 13.17 6.95 -18.09
CA LYS A 483 14.53 7.47 -18.33
C LYS A 483 15.23 7.87 -17.03
N ARG A 484 14.48 8.35 -16.02
CA ARG A 484 15.01 8.72 -14.69
C ARG A 484 15.55 7.52 -13.89
N ASP A 485 15.05 6.30 -14.12
CA ASP A 485 15.49 5.09 -13.41
C ASP A 485 17.03 4.94 -13.40
N GLY A 486 17.65 5.04 -14.58
CA GLY A 486 19.10 4.87 -14.72
C GLY A 486 19.91 6.00 -14.08
N LEU A 487 19.36 7.22 -14.07
CA LEU A 487 19.98 8.39 -13.43
C LEU A 487 19.96 8.25 -11.90
N LEU A 488 18.84 7.81 -11.34
CA LEU A 488 18.69 7.53 -9.91
C LEU A 488 19.71 6.46 -9.46
N VAL A 489 19.84 5.37 -10.21
CA VAL A 489 20.82 4.30 -9.94
C VAL A 489 22.25 4.83 -10.05
N GLU A 490 22.58 5.56 -11.11
CA GLU A 490 23.93 6.09 -11.31
C GLU A 490 24.34 7.05 -10.19
N ASN A 491 23.47 7.98 -9.82
CA ASN A 491 23.73 8.95 -8.76
C ASN A 491 23.87 8.27 -7.38
N ALA A 492 23.02 7.28 -7.08
CA ALA A 492 23.15 6.49 -5.85
C ALA A 492 24.47 5.70 -5.79
N LEU A 493 24.90 5.10 -6.90
CA LEU A 493 26.18 4.38 -6.99
C LEU A 493 27.38 5.31 -6.86
N ARG A 494 27.28 6.54 -7.40
CA ARG A 494 28.34 7.56 -7.27
C ARG A 494 28.55 7.94 -5.81
N ALA A 495 27.46 8.13 -5.06
CA ALA A 495 27.54 8.45 -3.63
C ALA A 495 28.00 7.28 -2.75
N ALA A 496 27.76 6.04 -3.17
CA ALA A 496 28.31 4.87 -2.48
C ALA A 496 29.85 4.89 -2.45
N GLY A 497 30.48 5.49 -3.47
CA GLY A 497 31.93 5.51 -3.63
C GLY A 497 32.52 4.09 -3.63
N SER A 498 33.76 3.97 -3.13
CA SER A 498 34.45 2.70 -2.88
C SER A 498 34.33 2.21 -1.43
N ARG A 499 33.51 2.89 -0.60
CA ARG A 499 33.41 2.61 0.83
C ARG A 499 32.61 1.31 1.05
N GLY A 500 33.04 0.48 1.99
CA GLY A 500 32.43 -0.83 2.27
C GLY A 500 31.05 -0.79 2.97
N LYS A 501 30.33 0.33 2.91
CA LYS A 501 28.98 0.50 3.50
C LYS A 501 27.94 0.67 2.39
N ALA A 502 26.70 0.30 2.68
CA ALA A 502 25.60 0.38 1.73
C ALA A 502 25.09 1.81 1.54
N VAL A 503 24.49 2.10 0.38
CA VAL A 503 23.65 3.29 0.18
C VAL A 503 22.19 2.87 0.21
N ALA A 504 21.39 3.54 1.04
CA ALA A 504 19.95 3.39 0.98
C ALA A 504 19.42 4.25 -0.18
N LEU A 505 18.77 3.65 -1.17
CA LEU A 505 18.10 4.37 -2.27
C LEU A 505 16.60 4.30 -2.06
N VAL A 506 15.97 5.45 -1.80
CA VAL A 506 14.54 5.57 -1.53
C VAL A 506 13.83 6.15 -2.75
N SER A 507 12.85 5.43 -3.29
CA SER A 507 12.10 5.85 -4.49
C SER A 507 10.66 5.34 -4.50
N GLY A 508 9.82 5.97 -5.31
CA GLY A 508 8.46 5.53 -5.60
C GLY A 508 8.40 4.17 -6.29
N GLY A 509 7.20 3.57 -6.24
CA GLY A 509 6.95 2.22 -6.76
C GLY A 509 7.13 2.07 -8.27
N PHE A 510 6.90 3.12 -9.07
CA PHE A 510 7.05 3.06 -10.53
C PHE A 510 8.49 2.79 -10.97
N HIS A 511 9.47 3.41 -10.29
CA HIS A 511 10.90 3.31 -10.61
C HIS A 511 11.51 1.96 -10.20
N THR A 512 10.90 1.25 -9.26
CA THR A 512 11.54 0.11 -8.58
C THR A 512 12.01 -0.96 -9.56
N ASP A 513 11.11 -1.49 -10.40
CA ASP A 513 11.45 -2.61 -11.30
C ASP A 513 12.59 -2.23 -12.26
N GLY A 514 12.52 -1.03 -12.86
CA GLY A 514 13.56 -0.55 -13.78
C GLY A 514 14.92 -0.36 -13.10
N MET A 515 14.94 0.16 -11.87
CA MET A 515 16.18 0.31 -11.11
C MET A 515 16.76 -1.03 -10.67
N LEU A 516 15.94 -1.99 -10.23
CA LEU A 516 16.40 -3.32 -9.85
C LEU A 516 16.95 -4.10 -11.06
N GLU A 517 16.31 -3.98 -12.23
CA GLU A 517 16.82 -4.50 -13.50
C GLU A 517 18.16 -3.87 -13.90
N ASP A 518 18.29 -2.54 -13.77
CA ASP A 518 19.54 -1.85 -14.06
C ASP A 518 20.67 -2.32 -13.11
N LEU A 519 20.41 -2.41 -11.80
CA LEU A 519 21.36 -2.94 -10.82
C LEU A 519 21.78 -4.39 -11.12
N LYS A 520 20.84 -5.27 -11.50
CA LYS A 520 21.14 -6.64 -11.95
C LYS A 520 22.04 -6.64 -13.17
N SER A 521 21.72 -5.83 -14.18
CA SER A 521 22.48 -5.75 -15.43
C SER A 521 23.93 -5.30 -15.19
N ARG A 522 24.12 -4.39 -14.22
CA ARG A 522 25.43 -3.89 -13.77
C ARG A 522 26.15 -4.82 -12.80
N LYS A 523 25.54 -5.97 -12.43
CA LYS A 523 26.05 -6.90 -11.42
C LYS A 523 26.34 -6.20 -10.09
N VAL A 524 25.45 -5.32 -9.64
CA VAL A 524 25.56 -4.65 -8.33
C VAL A 524 24.72 -5.42 -7.32
N ALA A 525 25.34 -5.82 -6.20
CA ALA A 525 24.63 -6.43 -5.09
C ALA A 525 23.60 -5.46 -4.46
N TYR A 526 22.35 -5.92 -4.29
CA TYR A 526 21.31 -5.12 -3.65
C TYR A 526 20.37 -5.94 -2.77
N ALA A 527 19.67 -5.24 -1.87
CA ALA A 527 18.49 -5.75 -1.18
C ALA A 527 17.32 -4.78 -1.37
N ALA A 528 16.15 -5.30 -1.76
CA ALA A 528 14.92 -4.55 -1.91
C ALA A 528 14.07 -4.69 -0.64
N VAL A 529 13.74 -3.56 -0.02
CA VAL A 529 13.01 -3.46 1.24
C VAL A 529 11.67 -2.77 1.01
N MET A 530 10.61 -3.39 1.53
CA MET A 530 9.28 -2.81 1.53
C MET A 530 8.86 -2.45 2.98
N PRO A 531 8.52 -1.18 3.27
CA PRO A 531 7.95 -0.80 4.55
C PRO A 531 6.66 -1.56 4.88
N ARG A 532 6.46 -1.89 6.15
CA ARG A 532 5.27 -2.61 6.63
C ARG A 532 4.18 -1.63 7.03
N LEU A 533 3.09 -1.62 6.26
CA LEU A 533 1.89 -0.86 6.57
C LEU A 533 0.90 -1.72 7.37
N GLU A 534 0.47 -1.23 8.52
CA GLU A 534 -0.47 -1.88 9.44
C GLU A 534 -1.92 -1.43 9.18
N LYS A 535 -2.12 -0.25 8.58
CA LYS A 535 -3.45 0.27 8.23
C LYS A 535 -3.53 0.64 6.76
N ALA A 536 -4.72 0.47 6.18
CA ALA A 536 -5.12 1.31 5.06
C ALA A 536 -5.15 2.75 5.61
N GLY A 537 -4.13 3.53 5.29
CA GLY A 537 -4.03 4.93 5.68
C GLY A 537 -5.14 5.79 5.04
N PRO A 538 -5.14 7.11 5.28
CA PRO A 538 -5.90 8.03 4.43
C PRO A 538 -5.57 7.80 2.94
N ASP A 539 -6.45 8.24 2.03
CA ASP A 539 -6.25 8.14 0.58
C ASP A 539 -4.89 8.74 0.18
N ALA A 540 -3.85 7.91 0.16
CA ALA A 540 -2.48 8.32 -0.05
C ALA A 540 -2.28 8.82 -1.49
N ALA A 541 -3.03 8.25 -2.44
CA ALA A 541 -3.03 8.72 -3.82
C ALA A 541 -3.65 10.13 -3.91
N GLY A 542 -4.80 10.35 -3.25
CA GLY A 542 -5.42 11.67 -3.18
C GLY A 542 -4.59 12.70 -2.41
N LEU A 543 -3.86 12.29 -1.37
CA LEU A 543 -2.94 13.16 -0.63
C LEU A 543 -1.71 13.53 -1.48
N TYR A 544 -1.12 12.55 -2.16
CA TYR A 544 -0.02 12.77 -3.11
C TYR A 544 -0.44 13.72 -4.25
N GLU A 545 -1.60 13.50 -4.86
CA GLU A 545 -2.16 14.38 -5.90
C GLU A 545 -2.35 15.81 -5.36
N LYS A 546 -2.83 15.97 -4.12
CA LYS A 546 -2.96 17.30 -3.49
C LYS A 546 -1.63 17.99 -3.25
N VAL A 547 -0.61 17.25 -2.82
CA VAL A 547 0.74 17.78 -2.60
C VAL A 547 1.35 18.23 -3.92
N MET A 548 1.30 17.38 -4.95
CA MET A 548 1.85 17.69 -6.27
C MET A 548 1.15 18.85 -6.96
N LEU A 549 -0.17 19.01 -6.78
CA LEU A 549 -0.93 20.14 -7.32
C LEU A 549 -0.89 21.40 -6.43
N GLY A 550 -0.15 21.38 -5.30
CA GLY A 550 -0.12 22.48 -4.33
C GLY A 550 -1.49 22.78 -3.67
N THR A 551 -2.48 21.90 -3.84
CA THR A 551 -3.84 22.10 -3.32
C THR A 551 -4.00 21.69 -1.86
N ASN A 552 -2.98 21.06 -1.29
CA ASN A 552 -2.94 20.72 0.13
C ASN A 552 -2.78 21.95 1.03
N VAL A 553 -2.34 23.11 0.50
CA VAL A 553 -2.16 24.36 1.24
C VAL A 553 -3.42 25.24 1.16
N SER A 554 -3.76 25.95 2.25
CA SER A 554 -4.89 26.88 2.28
C SER A 554 -4.76 27.96 1.18
N PRO A 555 -5.87 28.37 0.52
CA PRO A 555 -5.83 29.31 -0.61
C PRO A 555 -5.09 30.63 -0.32
N GLU A 556 -5.13 31.10 0.93
CA GLU A 556 -4.46 32.32 1.39
C GLU A 556 -2.93 32.23 1.40
N PHE A 557 -2.39 31.00 1.38
CA PHE A 557 -0.96 30.70 1.28
C PHE A 557 -0.60 30.08 -0.09
N ARG A 558 -1.55 29.92 -1.01
CA ARG A 558 -1.29 29.48 -2.40
C ARG A 558 -0.84 30.65 -3.28
N LEU A 559 0.30 31.28 -3.01
CA LEU A 559 0.78 32.37 -3.89
C LEU A 559 2.31 32.50 -3.94
N GLN A 560 2.92 31.79 -4.90
CA GLN A 560 3.72 32.27 -6.04
C GLN A 560 4.28 31.00 -6.71
N GLU A 561 4.21 30.93 -8.04
CA GLU A 561 4.85 29.87 -8.83
C GLU A 561 6.33 29.80 -8.39
N ASP A 562 6.83 28.60 -8.06
CA ASP A 562 8.25 28.27 -7.84
C ASP A 562 8.85 28.22 -6.41
N SER A 563 8.09 28.25 -5.30
CA SER A 563 8.71 28.01 -3.97
C SER A 563 7.94 27.04 -3.08
N GLY A 564 8.61 25.98 -2.63
CA GLY A 564 8.08 25.05 -1.63
C GLY A 564 7.72 25.72 -0.29
N VAL A 565 6.95 25.01 0.54
CA VAL A 565 6.44 25.50 1.84
C VAL A 565 7.57 25.93 2.78
N VAL A 566 8.72 25.24 2.74
CA VAL A 566 9.86 25.52 3.64
C VAL A 566 10.51 26.89 3.36
N PRO A 567 10.88 27.26 2.11
CA PRO A 567 11.31 28.62 1.78
C PRO A 567 10.35 29.73 2.23
N GLN A 568 9.03 29.50 2.13
CA GLN A 568 8.02 30.47 2.53
C GLN A 568 7.92 30.61 4.06
N LEU A 569 7.98 29.48 4.79
CA LEU A 569 8.05 29.47 6.25
C LEU A 569 9.32 30.17 6.77
N GLN A 570 10.44 30.02 6.06
CA GLN A 570 11.69 30.72 6.38
C GLN A 570 11.59 32.23 6.15
N ALA A 571 10.94 32.67 5.06
CA ALA A 571 10.73 34.09 4.80
C ALA A 571 9.86 34.76 5.89
N GLN A 572 8.96 34.00 6.52
CA GLN A 572 8.11 34.49 7.61
C GLN A 572 8.70 34.25 9.01
N LYS A 573 9.88 33.64 9.14
CA LYS A 573 10.48 33.20 10.41
C LYS A 573 10.48 34.28 11.51
N SER A 574 10.77 35.54 11.17
CA SER A 574 10.79 36.64 12.14
C SER A 574 9.39 36.97 12.68
N TYR A 575 8.39 37.01 11.79
CA TYR A 575 6.98 37.20 12.15
C TYR A 575 6.45 36.00 12.97
N LEU A 576 6.87 34.79 12.60
CA LEU A 576 6.48 33.55 13.28
C LEU A 576 7.11 33.43 14.69
N ALA A 577 8.34 33.90 14.86
CA ALA A 577 9.02 33.94 16.15
C ALA A 577 8.35 34.92 17.13
N GLU A 578 7.90 36.08 16.65
CA GLU A 578 7.18 37.06 17.49
C GLU A 578 5.80 36.55 17.94
N GLY A 579 5.10 35.78 17.09
CA GLY A 579 3.80 35.17 17.43
C GLY A 579 3.87 34.06 18.49
N ALA A 580 4.97 33.30 18.54
CA ALA A 580 5.19 32.22 19.51
C ALA A 580 5.53 32.74 20.93
N VAL A 581 6.06 33.97 21.04
CA VAL A 581 6.52 34.56 22.31
C VAL A 581 5.35 35.05 23.20
N SER A 582 4.13 35.20 22.66
CA SER A 582 3.00 35.81 23.39
C SER A 582 2.11 34.82 24.17
N GLY A 583 2.66 33.81 24.86
CA GLY A 583 1.88 32.94 25.76
C GLY A 583 0.68 32.22 25.11
N LYS A 584 0.63 32.15 23.77
CA LYS A 584 -0.38 31.43 23.01
C LYS A 584 0.11 30.02 22.79
N ARG A 585 -0.75 29.05 23.08
CA ARG A 585 -0.62 27.62 22.77
C ARG A 585 0.02 27.42 21.38
N PRO A 586 1.29 27.00 21.31
CA PRO A 586 2.01 26.87 20.05
C PRO A 586 1.32 25.93 19.03
N GLU A 587 0.54 24.97 19.54
CA GLU A 587 -0.33 24.09 18.76
C GLU A 587 -1.42 24.84 17.96
N LEU A 588 -2.00 25.92 18.49
CA LEU A 588 -2.99 26.77 17.80
C LEU A 588 -2.32 27.65 16.74
N PHE A 589 -1.07 28.02 16.96
CA PHE A 589 -0.29 28.79 16.00
C PHE A 589 0.10 27.95 14.78
N LEU A 590 0.63 26.74 15.00
CA LEU A 590 0.86 25.78 13.92
C LEU A 590 -0.45 25.40 13.21
N GLU A 591 -1.56 25.31 13.94
CA GLU A 591 -2.87 25.07 13.33
C GLU A 591 -3.29 26.24 12.45
N THR A 592 -3.18 27.49 12.91
CA THR A 592 -3.48 28.71 12.13
C THR A 592 -2.61 28.81 10.87
N LEU A 593 -1.31 28.52 10.99
CA LEU A 593 -0.32 28.55 9.91
C LEU A 593 -0.60 27.48 8.84
N LEU A 594 -0.99 26.29 9.28
CA LEU A 594 -1.21 25.14 8.41
C LEU A 594 -2.65 25.09 7.85
N THR A 595 -3.62 25.68 8.54
CA THR A 595 -5.05 25.68 8.14
C THR A 595 -5.54 27.00 7.57
N GLY A 596 -4.75 28.08 7.59
CA GLY A 596 -5.18 29.39 7.08
C GLY A 596 -6.18 30.09 7.99
N GLY A 597 -5.96 30.06 9.30
CA GLY A 597 -6.67 30.96 10.23
C GLY A 597 -8.18 30.77 10.39
N VAL A 598 -8.69 29.54 10.31
CA VAL A 598 -10.04 29.25 10.84
C VAL A 598 -9.91 28.72 12.28
N ALA A 599 -9.77 29.64 13.23
CA ALA A 599 -9.99 29.29 14.63
C ALA A 599 -11.46 28.86 14.80
N ALA A 600 -11.69 27.63 15.26
CA ALA A 600 -12.99 27.24 15.78
C ALA A 600 -13.42 28.26 16.87
N PRO A 601 -14.70 28.69 16.91
CA PRO A 601 -15.12 29.72 17.85
C PRO A 601 -14.95 29.21 19.28
N CYS A 602 -13.98 29.76 20.00
CA CYS A 602 -13.87 29.61 21.44
C CYS A 602 -15.19 30.09 22.05
N SER A 603 -15.94 29.18 22.67
CA SER A 603 -17.14 29.52 23.44
C SER A 603 -16.75 30.56 24.50
N ALA A 604 -17.26 31.79 24.36
CA ALA A 604 -17.09 32.83 25.33
C ALA A 604 -17.76 32.41 26.65
N ALA A 605 -16.94 32.01 27.63
CA ALA A 605 -17.37 31.90 29.00
C ALA A 605 -17.77 33.30 29.48
N VAL A 606 -19.05 33.46 29.80
CA VAL A 606 -19.66 34.65 30.40
C VAL A 606 -18.94 34.98 31.70
N MET A 607 -18.01 35.94 31.68
CA MET A 607 -17.56 36.62 32.89
C MET A 607 -18.68 37.57 33.35
N THR A 608 -19.28 37.20 34.47
CA THR A 608 -20.26 37.98 35.21
C THR A 608 -19.64 39.30 35.70
N ARG A 609 -20.16 40.43 35.22
CA ARG A 609 -19.92 41.74 35.84
C ARG A 609 -20.62 41.80 37.19
N ARG A 610 -19.86 41.80 38.28
CA ARG A 610 -20.25 42.49 39.53
C ARG A 610 -19.53 43.83 39.54
N GLY A 611 -20.31 44.91 39.44
CA GLY A 611 -19.81 46.27 39.44
C GLY A 611 -19.49 46.78 40.84
N TRP A 612 -18.83 47.94 40.88
CA TRP A 612 -18.88 49.04 41.85
C TRP A 612 -18.92 50.31 40.94
N GLY A 613 -19.74 51.34 41.05
CA GLY A 613 -20.46 51.92 42.17
C GLY A 613 -19.84 53.29 42.52
N LYS A 614 -20.47 54.40 42.11
CA LYS A 614 -20.75 55.64 42.89
C LYS A 614 -20.83 56.92 42.02
N SER A 615 -21.77 57.77 42.47
CA SER A 615 -22.16 59.15 42.11
C SER A 615 -22.70 59.37 40.70
#